data_AF-A0A349YGL8-F1
#
_entry.id   AF-A0A349YGL8-F1
#
_cell.length_a   1.000
_cell.length_b   1.000
_cell.length_c   1.000
_cell.angle_alpha   90.00
_cell.angle_beta   90.00
_cell.angle_gamma   90.00
#
_symmetry.space_group_name_H-M   'P 1'
#
loop_
_entity.id
_entity.type
_entity.pdbx_description
1 polymer ?
#
loop_
_entity_poly.entity_id
_entity_poly.type
_entity_poly.pdbx_seq_one_letter_code
_entity_poly.pdbx_strand_id
1 'polypeptide(L)'
;FEPGLTVLIGCNGAGKSTLLKQLYKIVQQENIPCIMFDNLRDGGSYARQKAAFHNDFRFVATSMCSSEGENIRLNMQNFSDMIYRMFNNNPYDSEYWIFADAIDSGFSIDNIVELKNGLFNEILDIHKNKEVYIVVSANAYEMAKGEQCFDVINGKYVPIKSYDKYRSVVL
;
A
#
# COMPACT_ATOMS: atom_id res chain seq x y z
N PHE A 1 -7.25 -13.82 -0.27
CA PHE A 1 -6.01 -13.05 -0.41
C PHE A 1 -4.89 -13.88 0.22
N GLU A 2 -3.66 -13.74 -0.29
CA GLU A 2 -2.47 -14.39 0.28
C GLU A 2 -1.62 -13.32 0.99
N PRO A 3 -0.85 -13.68 2.04
CA PRO A 3 0.09 -12.75 2.65
C PRO A 3 1.09 -12.18 1.63
N GLY A 4 1.43 -10.91 1.78
CA GLY A 4 2.22 -10.15 0.82
C GLY A 4 1.43 -9.01 0.16
N LEU A 5 1.95 -8.54 -0.98
CA LEU A 5 1.36 -7.45 -1.74
C LEU A 5 0.35 -7.95 -2.77
N THR A 6 -0.89 -7.49 -2.67
CA THR A 6 -1.92 -7.62 -3.70
C THR A 6 -2.24 -6.26 -4.31
N VAL A 7 -2.17 -6.16 -5.64
CA VAL A 7 -2.51 -4.96 -6.40
C VAL A 7 -3.86 -5.13 -7.07
N LEU A 8 -4.84 -4.33 -6.66
CA LEU A 8 -6.14 -4.26 -7.32
C LEU A 8 -6.00 -3.49 -8.63
N ILE A 9 -6.32 -4.16 -9.75
CA ILE A 9 -6.23 -3.58 -11.10
C ILE A 9 -7.59 -3.59 -11.80
N GLY A 10 -7.75 -2.69 -12.76
CA GLY A 10 -8.96 -2.49 -13.55
C GLY A 10 -9.08 -1.04 -14.02
N CYS A 11 -10.02 -0.75 -14.92
CA CYS A 11 -10.23 0.61 -15.41
C CYS A 11 -10.67 1.59 -14.31
N ASN A 12 -10.67 2.90 -14.60
CA ASN A 12 -11.26 3.88 -13.70
C ASN A 12 -12.78 3.63 -13.61
N GLY A 13 -13.31 3.63 -12.39
CA GLY A 13 -14.72 3.26 -12.14
C GLY A 13 -14.99 1.76 -12.04
N ALA A 14 -14.00 0.89 -12.22
CA ALA A 14 -14.14 -0.57 -12.07
C ALA A 14 -14.49 -1.05 -10.65
N GLY A 15 -14.52 -0.15 -9.65
CA GLY A 15 -14.83 -0.49 -8.27
C GLY A 15 -13.63 -0.86 -7.40
N LYS A 16 -12.38 -0.56 -7.82
CA LYS A 16 -11.15 -0.84 -7.03
C LYS A 16 -11.24 -0.28 -5.60
N SER A 17 -11.47 1.03 -5.47
CA SER A 17 -11.63 1.71 -4.18
C SER A 17 -12.83 1.17 -3.39
N THR A 18 -13.92 0.79 -4.07
CA THR A 18 -15.09 0.20 -3.42
C THR A 18 -14.75 -1.15 -2.80
N LEU A 19 -14.11 -2.05 -3.55
CA LEU A 19 -13.67 -3.35 -3.06
C LEU A 19 -12.71 -3.19 -1.89
N LEU A 20 -11.70 -2.34 -2.03
CA LEU A 20 -10.73 -2.04 -0.98
C LEU A 20 -11.40 -1.57 0.32
N LYS A 21 -12.37 -0.65 0.23
CA LYS A 21 -13.16 -0.15 1.38
C LYS A 21 -14.07 -1.21 1.99
N GLN A 22 -14.62 -2.13 1.20
CA GLN A 22 -15.42 -3.25 1.71
C GLN A 22 -14.56 -4.26 2.46
N LEU A 23 -13.39 -4.63 1.91
CA LEU A 23 -12.43 -5.52 2.58
C LEU A 23 -12.00 -4.94 3.93
N TYR A 24 -11.64 -3.67 3.96
CA TYR A 24 -11.29 -2.99 5.20
C TYR A 24 -12.40 -3.06 6.26
N LYS A 25 -13.66 -2.81 5.86
CA LYS A 25 -14.80 -2.92 6.80
C LYS A 25 -14.98 -4.33 7.35
N ILE A 26 -14.79 -5.36 6.53
CA ILE A 26 -14.88 -6.76 6.96
C ILE A 26 -13.77 -7.05 7.99
N VAL A 27 -12.52 -6.71 7.67
CA VAL A 27 -11.37 -6.93 8.56
C VAL A 27 -11.54 -6.19 9.90
N GLN A 28 -12.07 -4.96 9.86
CA GLN A 28 -12.41 -4.22 11.08
C GLN A 28 -13.48 -4.93 11.93
N GLN A 29 -14.51 -5.49 11.30
CA GLN A 29 -15.59 -6.21 12.00
C GLN A 29 -15.08 -7.48 12.67
N GLU A 30 -14.05 -8.11 12.11
CA GLU A 30 -13.38 -9.28 12.69
C GLU A 30 -12.37 -8.92 13.79
N ASN A 31 -12.18 -7.62 14.09
CA ASN A 31 -11.22 -7.09 15.06
C ASN A 31 -9.76 -7.45 14.75
N ILE A 32 -9.42 -7.61 13.47
CA ILE A 32 -8.04 -7.83 13.03
C ILE A 32 -7.34 -6.47 12.92
N PRO A 33 -6.08 -6.32 13.40
CA PRO A 33 -5.32 -5.10 13.25
C PRO A 33 -5.23 -4.64 11.79
N CYS A 34 -5.77 -3.45 11.50
CA CYS A 34 -5.76 -2.93 10.14
C CYS A 34 -5.72 -1.40 10.08
N ILE A 35 -5.18 -0.88 8.97
CA ILE A 35 -5.18 0.54 8.63
C ILE A 35 -5.64 0.76 7.18
N MET A 36 -6.20 1.94 6.92
CA MET A 36 -6.57 2.39 5.58
C MET A 36 -5.93 3.76 5.34
N PHE A 37 -5.17 3.88 4.25
CA PHE A 37 -4.63 5.14 3.76
C PHE A 37 -5.39 5.61 2.52
N ASP A 38 -5.86 6.85 2.53
CA ASP A 38 -6.51 7.52 1.41
C ASP A 38 -5.73 8.80 1.05
N ASN A 39 -5.08 8.79 -0.13
CA ASN A 39 -4.22 9.87 -0.61
C ASN A 39 -4.94 11.24 -0.66
N LEU A 40 -6.28 11.27 -0.75
CA LEU A 40 -7.08 12.51 -0.78
C LEU A 40 -7.43 13.06 0.62
N ARG A 41 -7.35 12.24 1.68
CA ARG A 41 -7.84 12.59 3.02
C ARG A 41 -6.73 12.71 4.06
N ASP A 42 -5.66 11.94 3.93
CA ASP A 42 -4.64 11.80 4.97
C ASP A 42 -3.42 12.73 4.80
N GLY A 43 -3.53 13.76 3.94
CA GLY A 43 -2.49 14.77 3.72
C GLY A 43 -2.44 15.92 4.73
N GLY A 44 -3.12 15.78 5.86
CA GLY A 44 -3.16 16.77 6.94
C GLY A 44 -2.52 16.27 8.24
N SER A 45 -1.35 16.83 8.56
CA SER A 45 -0.63 16.89 9.86
C SER A 45 -0.94 15.85 10.94
N TYR A 46 0.03 14.98 11.31
CA TYR A 46 0.39 14.65 12.71
C TYR A 46 1.54 13.63 12.81
N ALA A 47 2.72 14.03 13.33
CA ALA A 47 3.54 13.13 14.15
C ALA A 47 4.65 13.82 14.98
N ARG A 48 4.64 13.57 16.30
CA ARG A 48 5.78 13.72 17.22
C ARG A 48 6.20 12.32 17.73
N GLN A 49 7.51 12.07 17.70
CA GLN A 49 8.37 11.17 18.52
C GLN A 49 8.22 9.61 18.48
N LYS A 50 9.27 8.89 18.01
CA LYS A 50 10.35 8.18 18.77
C LYS A 50 11.32 7.45 17.79
N ALA A 51 12.62 7.38 18.12
CA ALA A 51 13.74 7.42 17.15
C ALA A 51 14.72 6.22 17.13
N ALA A 52 14.28 4.99 16.85
CA ALA A 52 15.23 3.93 16.48
C ALA A 52 14.70 3.07 15.31
N PHE A 53 13.55 2.42 15.48
CA PHE A 53 12.86 1.66 14.41
C PHE A 53 12.22 2.53 13.31
N HIS A 54 12.06 3.81 13.60
CA HIS A 54 11.40 4.78 12.75
C HIS A 54 12.36 5.38 11.70
N ASN A 55 13.66 5.19 11.85
CA ASN A 55 14.63 5.76 10.92
C ASN A 55 14.53 5.09 9.55
N ASP A 56 14.36 3.78 9.45
CA ASP A 56 14.41 3.10 8.15
C ASP A 56 13.14 3.39 7.32
N PHE A 57 11.94 3.20 7.87
CA PHE A 57 10.69 3.55 7.16
C PHE A 57 10.60 5.04 6.82
N ARG A 58 11.00 5.95 7.72
CA ARG A 58 11.00 7.38 7.38
C ARG A 58 12.12 7.75 6.43
N PHE A 59 13.25 7.06 6.45
CA PHE A 59 14.33 7.27 5.49
C PHE A 59 13.87 6.85 4.10
N VAL A 60 13.27 5.67 3.96
CA VAL A 60 12.66 5.20 2.70
C VAL A 60 11.62 6.21 2.24
N ALA A 61 10.64 6.55 3.08
CA ALA A 61 9.63 7.57 2.76
C ALA A 61 10.23 8.94 2.38
N THR A 62 11.38 9.32 2.94
CA THR A 62 12.05 10.59 2.65
C THR A 62 12.85 10.51 1.34
N SER A 63 13.49 9.37 1.05
CA SER A 63 14.24 9.12 -0.18
C SER A 63 13.32 9.11 -1.42
N MET A 64 12.11 8.57 -1.25
CA MET A 64 11.01 8.61 -2.23
C MET A 64 10.53 10.02 -2.56
N CYS A 65 11.00 11.06 -1.88
CA CYS A 65 10.46 12.42 -2.02
C CYS A 65 11.50 13.41 -2.53
N SER A 66 12.56 12.91 -3.17
CA SER A 66 13.72 13.71 -3.54
C SER A 66 13.49 14.72 -4.68
N SER A 67 12.32 14.68 -5.36
CA SER A 67 11.96 15.68 -6.39
C SER A 67 10.48 16.05 -6.50
N GLU A 68 9.59 15.44 -5.72
CA GLU A 68 8.13 15.58 -5.87
C GLU A 68 7.55 16.29 -4.66
N GLY A 69 6.77 17.34 -4.90
CA GLY A 69 6.34 18.35 -3.93
C GLY A 69 6.09 17.89 -2.49
N GLU A 70 6.32 18.80 -1.54
CA GLU A 70 6.24 18.60 -0.09
C GLU A 70 5.02 17.78 0.41
N ASN A 71 3.89 17.83 -0.30
CA ASN A 71 2.69 17.05 -0.02
C ASN A 71 2.89 15.52 -0.15
N ILE A 72 3.63 15.04 -1.16
CA ILE A 72 3.90 13.60 -1.34
C ILE A 72 4.75 13.07 -0.18
N ARG A 73 5.71 13.87 0.27
CA ARG A 73 6.54 13.58 1.44
C ARG A 73 5.73 13.45 2.71
N LEU A 74 4.86 14.40 2.98
CA LEU A 74 4.02 14.37 4.18
C LEU A 74 3.06 13.17 4.15
N ASN A 75 2.46 12.90 2.99
CA ASN A 75 1.56 11.75 2.81
C ASN A 75 2.27 10.42 3.11
N MET A 76 3.48 10.23 2.58
CA MET A 76 4.21 8.96 2.75
C MET A 76 4.79 8.79 4.17
N GLN A 77 5.20 9.89 4.81
CA GLN A 77 5.55 9.87 6.24
C GLN A 77 4.34 9.52 7.11
N ASN A 78 3.17 10.10 6.84
CA ASN A 78 1.94 9.78 7.57
C ASN A 78 1.57 8.30 7.40
N PHE A 79 1.65 7.76 6.18
CA PHE A 79 1.38 6.35 5.92
C PHE A 79 2.33 5.43 6.68
N SER A 80 3.63 5.71 6.63
CA SER A 80 4.66 4.96 7.37
C SER A 80 4.42 5.00 8.88
N ASP A 81 4.03 6.16 9.42
CA ASP A 81 3.72 6.32 10.85
C ASP A 81 2.46 5.53 11.25
N MET A 82 1.44 5.45 10.39
CA MET A 82 0.23 4.64 10.63
C MET A 82 0.57 3.16 10.73
N ILE A 83 1.38 2.65 9.79
CA ILE A 83 1.83 1.26 9.76
C ILE A 83 2.60 0.94 11.04
N TYR A 84 3.58 1.78 11.38
CA TYR A 84 4.38 1.62 12.59
C TYR A 84 3.52 1.61 13.86
N ARG A 85 2.54 2.52 13.99
CA ARG A 85 1.64 2.53 15.15
C ARG A 85 0.78 1.28 15.24
N MET A 86 0.28 0.77 14.11
CA MET A 86 -0.52 -0.45 14.07
C MET A 86 0.25 -1.64 14.66
N PHE A 87 1.49 -1.87 14.21
CA PHE A 87 2.31 -2.97 14.72
C PHE A 87 2.69 -2.80 16.20
N ASN A 88 3.01 -1.58 16.65
CA ASN A 88 3.39 -1.36 18.05
C ASN A 88 2.23 -1.45 19.04
N ASN A 89 1.03 -1.03 18.63
CA ASN A 89 -0.16 -1.13 19.48
C ASN A 89 -0.68 -2.57 19.59
N ASN A 90 -0.33 -3.41 18.62
CA ASN A 90 -0.81 -4.77 18.50
C ASN A 90 0.38 -5.73 18.33
N PRO A 91 1.35 -5.81 19.27
CA PRO A 91 2.63 -6.48 19.00
C PRO A 91 2.52 -8.01 18.96
N TYR A 92 1.51 -8.59 19.60
CA TYR A 92 1.34 -10.04 19.78
C TYR A 92 0.41 -10.69 18.75
N ASP A 93 -0.26 -9.90 17.92
CA ASP A 93 -1.09 -10.43 16.85
C ASP A 93 -0.25 -11.11 15.76
N SER A 94 -0.85 -12.12 15.15
CA SER A 94 -0.25 -12.87 14.05
C SER A 94 -0.64 -12.33 12.68
N GLU A 95 -1.71 -11.53 12.59
CA GLU A 95 -2.31 -11.09 11.32
C GLU A 95 -2.51 -9.57 11.26
N TYR A 96 -2.17 -8.96 10.13
CA TYR A 96 -2.26 -7.51 9.91
C TYR A 96 -2.68 -7.18 8.48
N TRP A 97 -3.51 -6.15 8.32
CA TRP A 97 -3.93 -5.68 7.01
C TRP A 97 -3.63 -4.19 6.79
N ILE A 98 -2.95 -3.90 5.68
CA ILE A 98 -2.59 -2.56 5.25
C ILE A 98 -3.32 -2.28 3.93
N PHE A 99 -4.22 -1.30 3.94
CA PHE A 99 -4.97 -0.91 2.75
C PHE A 99 -4.52 0.47 2.26
N ALA A 100 -4.32 0.63 0.96
CA ALA A 100 -3.98 1.92 0.36
C ALA A 100 -4.77 2.19 -0.94
N ASP A 101 -5.60 3.23 -0.93
CA ASP A 101 -6.41 3.67 -2.08
C ASP A 101 -5.61 4.67 -2.93
N ALA A 102 -5.63 4.48 -4.26
CA ALA A 102 -4.93 5.29 -5.26
C ALA A 102 -3.48 5.70 -4.86
N ILE A 103 -2.69 4.73 -4.38
CA ILE A 103 -1.40 4.98 -3.71
C ILE A 103 -0.32 5.52 -4.66
N ASP A 104 -0.46 5.28 -5.96
CA ASP A 104 0.42 5.72 -7.03
C ASP A 104 0.01 7.08 -7.62
N SER A 105 -1.07 7.69 -7.14
CA SER A 105 -1.57 8.94 -7.67
C SER A 105 -0.63 10.10 -7.33
N GLY A 106 -0.10 10.75 -8.37
CA GLY A 106 0.82 11.88 -8.24
C GLY A 106 2.28 11.50 -8.09
N PHE A 107 2.61 10.21 -8.05
CA PHE A 107 3.98 9.71 -7.92
C PHE A 107 4.63 9.53 -9.31
N SER A 108 5.92 9.83 -9.43
CA SER A 108 6.73 9.33 -10.54
C SER A 108 6.88 7.82 -10.50
N ILE A 109 7.28 7.27 -11.65
CA ILE A 109 7.65 5.87 -11.80
C ILE A 109 8.70 5.45 -10.76
N ASP A 110 9.75 6.25 -10.54
CA ASP A 110 10.80 5.91 -9.59
C ASP A 110 10.26 5.81 -8.16
N ASN A 111 9.37 6.72 -7.77
CA ASN A 111 8.74 6.70 -6.45
C ASN A 111 7.76 5.53 -6.27
N ILE A 112 7.07 5.11 -7.33
CA ILE A 112 6.22 3.91 -7.30
C ILE A 112 7.08 2.65 -7.09
N VAL A 113 8.23 2.58 -7.77
CA VAL A 113 9.18 1.47 -7.62
C VAL A 113 9.76 1.45 -6.21
N GLU A 114 10.13 2.60 -5.65
CA GLU A 114 10.68 2.70 -4.29
C GLU A 114 9.62 2.44 -3.20
N LEU A 115 8.36 2.85 -3.42
CA LEU A 115 7.25 2.49 -2.52
C LEU A 115 7.14 0.97 -2.40
N LYS A 116 7.19 0.30 -3.55
CA LYS A 116 7.02 -1.14 -3.63
C LYS A 116 8.23 -1.88 -3.08
N ASN A 117 9.41 -1.54 -3.59
CA ASN A 117 10.64 -2.28 -3.32
C ASN A 117 11.35 -1.86 -2.04
N GLY A 118 11.17 -0.62 -1.62
CA GLY A 118 11.62 -0.11 -0.33
C GLY A 118 10.56 -0.42 0.73
N LEU A 119 9.50 0.38 0.79
CA LEU A 119 8.58 0.36 1.94
C LEU A 119 7.84 -0.98 2.10
N PHE A 120 7.13 -1.46 1.07
CA PHE A 120 6.33 -2.67 1.21
C PHE A 120 7.19 -3.92 1.45
N ASN A 121 8.26 -4.10 0.69
CA ASN A 121 9.17 -5.23 0.91
C ASN A 121 9.83 -5.20 2.29
N GLU A 122 10.23 -4.02 2.78
CA GLU A 122 10.83 -3.87 4.11
C GLU A 122 9.83 -4.23 5.23
N ILE A 123 8.57 -3.79 5.12
CA ILE A 123 7.50 -4.18 6.04
C ILE A 123 7.36 -5.70 6.07
N LEU A 124 7.31 -6.34 4.90
CA LEU A 124 7.14 -7.78 4.78
C LEU A 124 8.35 -8.56 5.33
N ASP A 125 9.59 -8.07 5.16
CA ASP A 125 10.79 -8.74 5.69
C ASP A 125 10.92 -8.59 7.21
N ILE A 126 10.69 -7.38 7.74
CA ILE A 126 10.72 -7.11 9.19
C ILE A 126 9.66 -7.95 9.91
N HIS A 127 8.50 -8.15 9.29
CA HIS A 127 7.38 -8.89 9.86
C HIS A 127 7.15 -10.27 9.21
N LYS A 128 8.19 -10.90 8.65
CA LYS A 128 8.09 -12.20 7.95
C LYS A 128 7.57 -13.38 8.79
N ASN A 129 7.56 -13.24 10.11
CA ASN A 129 6.99 -14.23 11.03
C ASN A 129 5.50 -13.99 11.35
N LYS A 130 4.88 -13.02 10.68
CA LYS A 130 3.47 -12.64 10.80
C LYS A 130 2.81 -12.74 9.43
N GLU A 131 1.49 -12.90 9.40
CA GLU A 131 0.68 -12.81 8.20
C GLU A 131 0.34 -11.35 7.93
N VAL A 132 1.09 -10.72 7.01
CA VAL A 132 0.87 -9.33 6.64
C VAL A 132 0.27 -9.26 5.24
N TYR A 133 -0.92 -8.68 5.13
CA TYR A 133 -1.64 -8.49 3.89
C TYR A 133 -1.58 -7.01 3.50
N ILE A 134 -0.94 -6.69 2.38
CA ILE A 134 -0.90 -5.34 1.83
C ILE A 134 -1.79 -5.33 0.59
N VAL A 135 -2.90 -4.61 0.64
CA VAL A 135 -3.85 -4.52 -0.48
C VAL A 135 -3.90 -3.08 -0.96
N VAL A 136 -3.43 -2.85 -2.19
CA VAL A 136 -3.38 -1.51 -2.78
C VAL A 136 -4.22 -1.43 -4.03
N SER A 137 -4.84 -0.28 -4.29
CA SER A 137 -5.34 0.02 -5.62
C SER A 137 -4.35 0.93 -6.34
N ALA A 138 -4.02 0.58 -7.58
CA ALA A 138 -3.11 1.35 -8.42
C ALA A 138 -3.58 1.34 -9.88
N ASN A 139 -3.14 2.34 -10.63
CA ASN A 139 -3.31 2.49 -12.07
C ASN A 139 -1.96 2.45 -12.84
N ALA A 140 -0.84 2.46 -12.13
CA ALA A 140 0.50 2.37 -12.67
C ALA A 140 0.90 0.91 -12.88
N TYR A 141 1.47 0.65 -14.06
CA TYR A 141 1.96 -0.67 -14.43
C TYR A 141 3.09 -1.14 -13.51
N GLU A 142 3.93 -0.22 -13.04
CA GLU A 142 5.11 -0.49 -12.23
C GLU A 142 4.75 -1.04 -10.85
N MET A 143 3.62 -0.60 -10.29
CA MET A 143 3.06 -1.18 -9.08
C MET A 143 2.58 -2.62 -9.33
N ALA A 144 1.91 -2.87 -10.46
CA ALA A 144 1.35 -4.19 -10.79
C ALA A 144 2.40 -5.23 -11.26
N LYS A 145 3.48 -4.78 -11.92
CA LYS A 145 4.43 -5.66 -12.59
C LYS A 145 5.13 -6.57 -11.59
N GLY A 146 4.98 -7.88 -11.79
CA GLY A 146 5.63 -8.91 -10.97
C GLY A 146 4.89 -9.26 -9.69
N GLU A 147 3.79 -8.58 -9.37
CA GLU A 147 3.01 -8.78 -8.15
C GLU A 147 1.76 -9.64 -8.36
N GLN A 148 1.15 -10.06 -7.26
CA GLN A 148 -0.19 -10.63 -7.28
C GLN A 148 -1.21 -9.54 -7.65
N CYS A 149 -1.72 -9.56 -8.88
CA CYS A 149 -2.73 -8.60 -9.29
C CYS A 149 -4.12 -9.22 -9.26
N PHE A 150 -5.08 -8.54 -8.64
CA PHE A 150 -6.48 -8.94 -8.62
C PHE A 150 -7.29 -8.05 -9.58
N ASP A 151 -7.80 -8.65 -10.65
CA ASP A 151 -8.70 -8.00 -11.60
C ASP A 151 -10.08 -7.87 -10.94
N VAL A 152 -10.43 -6.62 -10.61
CA VAL A 152 -11.66 -6.31 -9.87
C VAL A 152 -12.91 -6.56 -10.71
N ILE A 153 -12.82 -6.43 -12.03
CA ILE A 153 -13.97 -6.61 -12.94
C ILE A 153 -14.30 -8.10 -13.06
N ASN A 154 -13.28 -8.92 -13.27
CA ASN A 154 -13.46 -10.36 -13.50
C ASN A 154 -13.38 -11.19 -12.22
N GLY A 155 -13.04 -10.59 -11.07
CA GLY A 155 -12.98 -11.25 -9.77
C GLY A 155 -11.92 -12.35 -9.68
N LYS A 156 -10.77 -12.17 -10.34
CA LYS A 156 -9.72 -13.20 -10.41
C LYS A 156 -8.31 -12.63 -10.37
N TYR A 157 -7.37 -13.44 -9.90
CA TYR A 157 -5.95 -13.12 -10.00
C TYR A 157 -5.45 -13.24 -11.44
N VAL A 158 -4.66 -12.26 -11.88
CA VAL A 158 -4.09 -12.20 -13.22
C VAL A 158 -2.62 -11.85 -13.14
N PRO A 159 -1.70 -12.67 -13.70
CA PRO A 159 -0.29 -12.33 -13.69
C PRO A 159 0.01 -11.18 -14.66
N ILE A 160 0.66 -10.13 -14.18
CA ILE A 160 1.09 -8.98 -14.97
C ILE A 160 2.61 -9.01 -15.16
N LYS A 161 3.05 -9.45 -16.35
CA LYS A 161 4.47 -9.55 -16.72
C LYS A 161 4.91 -8.54 -17.80
N SER A 162 3.96 -7.99 -18.55
CA SER A 162 4.20 -7.03 -19.63
C SER A 162 3.17 -5.92 -19.61
N TYR A 163 3.54 -4.77 -20.18
CA TYR A 163 2.65 -3.62 -20.30
C TYR A 163 1.43 -3.95 -21.19
N ASP A 164 1.61 -4.70 -22.28
CA ASP A 164 0.48 -5.11 -23.13
C ASP A 164 -0.55 -5.95 -22.37
N LYS A 165 -0.08 -6.86 -21.50
CA LYS A 165 -0.98 -7.64 -20.66
C LYS A 165 -1.71 -6.76 -19.66
N TYR A 166 -1.00 -5.85 -19.01
CA TYR A 166 -1.59 -4.86 -18.11
C TYR A 166 -2.67 -4.03 -18.82
N ARG A 167 -2.34 -3.47 -19.98
CA ARG A 167 -3.23 -2.68 -20.83
C ARG A 167 -4.50 -3.44 -21.20
N SER A 168 -4.42 -4.74 -21.48
CA SER A 168 -5.58 -5.58 -21.79
C SER A 168 -6.56 -5.81 -20.63
N VAL A 169 -6.16 -5.48 -19.40
CA VAL A 169 -6.99 -5.65 -18.18
C VAL A 169 -7.56 -4.31 -17.71
N VAL A 170 -6.84 -3.21 -17.92
CA VAL A 170 -7.24 -1.88 -17.43
C VAL A 170 -7.91 -0.99 -18.49
N LEU A 171 -7.92 -1.42 -19.76
CA LEU A 171 -8.68 -0.82 -20.86
C LEU A 171 -9.80 -1.76 -21.31
#